data_AF-A0A1D9D2X9-F1
#
_entry.id   AF-A0A1D9D2X9-F1
#
_cell.length_a   1.000
_cell.length_b   1.000
_cell.length_c   1.000
_cell.angle_alpha   90.00
_cell.angle_beta   90.00
_cell.angle_gamma   90.00
#
_symmetry.space_group_name_H-M   'P 1'
#
loop_
_entity.id
_entity.type
_entity.pdbx_description
1 polymer ?
#
loop_
_entity_poly.entity_id
_entity_poly.type
_entity_poly.pdbx_seq_one_letter_code
_entity_poly.pdbx_strand_id
1 'polypeptide(L)'
;MDSGMVGSQLTRLMLENGHQEIWCAVSDVSDEDAMEDQVGNDFTACIVDFRDGQFYCTADNGWFHAVPIEVRALTQSEVGF
;
A
#
# COMPACT_ATOMS: atom_id res chain seq x y z
N MET A 1 6.92 -14.78 19.50
CA MET A 1 7.23 -14.66 18.07
C MET A 1 6.47 -13.44 17.60
N ASP A 2 7.19 -12.34 17.40
CA ASP A 2 6.61 -11.17 16.77
C ASP A 2 6.60 -11.46 15.27
N SER A 3 5.53 -12.11 14.81
CA SER A 3 5.32 -12.41 13.40
C SER A 3 4.93 -11.11 12.70
N GLY A 4 5.90 -10.18 12.62
CA GLY A 4 5.70 -8.76 12.32
C GLY A 4 4.53 -8.50 11.39
N MET A 5 3.59 -7.68 11.84
CA MET A 5 2.39 -7.35 11.08
C MET A 5 2.79 -6.76 9.72
N VAL A 6 2.26 -7.32 8.63
CA VAL A 6 2.53 -6.91 7.24
C VAL A 6 1.23 -6.78 6.46
N GLY A 7 1.31 -6.32 5.20
CA GLY A 7 0.19 -6.32 4.28
C GLY A 7 -0.92 -5.33 4.66
N SER A 8 -2.14 -5.66 4.25
CA SER A 8 -3.36 -4.91 4.57
C SER A 8 -3.57 -4.69 6.06
N GLN A 9 -3.16 -5.65 6.90
CA GLN A 9 -3.27 -5.49 8.35
C GLN A 9 -2.38 -4.36 8.87
N LEU A 10 -1.16 -4.24 8.35
CA LEU A 10 -0.26 -3.15 8.71
C LEU A 10 -0.82 -1.79 8.27
N THR A 11 -1.37 -1.68 7.07
CA THR A 11 -2.01 -0.44 6.59
C THR A 11 -3.17 -0.01 7.49
N ARG A 12 -4.03 -0.94 7.91
CA ARG A 12 -5.12 -0.62 8.86
C ARG A 12 -4.58 -0.08 10.18
N LEU A 13 -3.58 -0.73 10.75
CA LEU A 13 -2.96 -0.28 11.99
C LEU A 13 -2.30 1.10 11.85
N MET A 14 -1.67 1.38 10.71
CA MET A 14 -1.11 2.70 10.41
C MET A 14 -2.20 3.78 10.36
N LEU A 15 -3.34 3.50 9.71
CA LEU A 15 -4.49 4.42 9.69
C LEU A 15 -5.06 4.66 11.09
N GLU A 16 -5.25 3.60 11.89
CA GLU A 16 -5.73 3.68 13.28
C GLU A 16 -4.79 4.51 14.17
N ASN A 17 -3.48 4.46 13.91
CA ASN A 17 -2.47 5.25 14.59
C ASN A 17 -2.33 6.69 14.06
N GLY A 18 -3.16 7.09 13.10
CA GLY A 18 -3.19 8.44 12.56
C GLY A 18 -2.06 8.76 11.57
N HIS A 19 -1.40 7.74 11.01
CA HIS A 19 -0.48 7.96 9.91
C HIS A 19 -1.24 8.53 8.71
N GLN A 20 -0.64 9.52 8.06
CA GLN A 20 -1.16 10.14 6.85
C GLN A 20 -0.29 9.76 5.67
N GLU A 21 -0.84 9.84 4.47
CA GLU A 21 -0.12 9.62 3.21
C GLU A 21 0.55 8.24 3.08
N ILE A 22 -0.21 7.18 3.39
CA ILE A 22 0.29 5.80 3.31
C ILE A 22 0.23 5.35 1.85
N TRP A 23 1.39 5.32 1.19
CA TRP A 23 1.48 4.75 -0.15
C TRP A 23 1.35 3.24 -0.09
N CYS A 24 0.42 2.70 -0.87
CA CYS A 24 0.15 1.27 -0.94
C CYS A 24 0.19 0.77 -2.38
N ALA A 25 0.66 -0.46 -2.54
CA ALA A 25 0.24 -1.31 -3.65
C ALA A 25 -1.17 -1.85 -3.31
N VAL A 26 -2.07 -1.91 -4.30
CA VAL A 26 -3.49 -2.20 -4.06
C VAL A 26 -4.02 -3.29 -4.99
N SER A 27 -4.99 -4.05 -4.51
CA SER A 27 -5.68 -5.09 -5.30
C SER A 27 -7.09 -5.34 -4.74
N ASP A 28 -7.95 -5.90 -5.57
CA ASP A 28 -9.24 -6.45 -5.15
C ASP A 28 -9.18 -7.96 -4.85
N VAL A 29 -8.03 -8.61 -5.07
CA VAL A 29 -7.88 -10.07 -5.00
C VAL A 29 -7.19 -10.53 -3.72
N SER A 30 -5.96 -10.05 -3.48
CA SER A 30 -5.15 -10.46 -2.33
C SER A 30 -4.02 -9.47 -2.03
N ASP A 31 -3.35 -9.64 -0.88
CA ASP A 31 -2.15 -8.86 -0.55
C ASP A 31 -0.96 -9.30 -1.44
N GLU A 32 -0.88 -10.59 -1.78
CA GLU A 32 0.11 -11.15 -2.69
C GLU A 32 -0.04 -10.57 -4.11
N ASP A 33 -1.27 -10.54 -4.64
CA ASP A 33 -1.61 -9.94 -5.94
C ASP A 33 -1.25 -8.45 -5.95
N ALA A 34 -1.55 -7.71 -4.88
CA ALA A 34 -1.17 -6.30 -4.77
C ALA A 34 0.34 -6.10 -4.92
N MET A 35 1.17 -7.00 -4.37
CA MET A 35 2.63 -6.93 -4.48
C MET A 35 3.15 -7.42 -5.83
N GLU A 36 2.49 -8.40 -6.46
CA GLU A 36 2.85 -8.90 -7.79
C GLU A 36 2.52 -7.88 -8.89
N ASP A 37 1.33 -7.27 -8.84
CA ASP A 37 0.87 -6.25 -9.80
C ASP A 37 1.67 -4.94 -9.72
N GLN A 38 2.37 -4.71 -8.60
CA GLN A 38 3.34 -3.62 -8.49
C GLN A 38 4.49 -3.80 -9.49
N VAL A 39 4.90 -5.04 -9.78
CA VAL A 39 5.99 -5.39 -10.72
C VAL A 39 5.45 -5.40 -12.16
N GLY A 40 5.00 -4.25 -12.61
CA GLY A 40 4.27 -4.11 -13.87
C GLY A 40 3.55 -2.78 -14.01
N ASN A 41 3.41 -2.06 -12.88
CA ASN A 41 2.86 -0.72 -12.77
C ASN A 41 1.38 -0.63 -13.16
N ASP A 42 0.52 -1.46 -12.58
CA ASP A 42 -0.91 -1.22 -12.76
C ASP A 42 -1.41 -0.15 -11.77
N PHE A 43 -1.32 -0.31 -10.44
CA PHE A 43 -1.82 0.73 -9.52
C PHE A 43 -1.08 0.82 -8.17
N THR A 44 -0.62 2.03 -7.83
CA THR A 44 -0.28 2.43 -6.45
C THR A 44 -1.23 3.55 -6.02
N ALA A 45 -1.60 3.57 -4.74
CA ALA A 45 -2.56 4.53 -4.20
C ALA A 45 -2.11 5.09 -2.86
N CYS A 46 -2.36 6.38 -2.64
CA CYS A 46 -2.20 7.01 -1.34
C CYS A 46 -3.48 6.77 -0.52
N ILE A 47 -3.41 5.83 0.43
CA ILE A 47 -4.54 5.42 1.27
C ILE A 47 -4.66 6.37 2.46
N VAL A 48 -5.89 6.83 2.70
CA VAL A 48 -6.21 7.83 3.73
C VAL A 48 -7.34 7.40 4.67
N ASP A 49 -8.08 6.36 4.34
CA ASP A 49 -9.22 5.90 5.14
C ASP A 49 -9.44 4.39 4.98
N PHE A 50 -10.01 3.77 6.00
CA PHE A 50 -10.49 2.39 5.96
C PHE A 50 -11.91 2.33 6.54
N ARG A 51 -12.87 2.04 5.67
CA ARG A 51 -14.30 1.97 6.03
C ARG A 51 -15.00 0.89 5.22
N ASP A 52 -16.01 0.27 5.82
CA ASP A 52 -16.82 -0.78 5.17
C ASP A 52 -15.99 -1.89 4.52
N GLY A 53 -14.86 -2.24 5.14
CA GLY A 53 -13.97 -3.32 4.69
C GLY A 53 -13.04 -2.95 3.53
N GLN A 54 -12.97 -1.68 3.12
CA GLN A 54 -12.18 -1.22 1.98
C GLN A 54 -11.23 -0.08 2.36
N PHE A 55 -10.10 -0.01 1.67
CA PHE A 55 -9.10 1.05 1.73
C PHE A 55 -9.41 2.11 0.68
N TYR A 56 -9.60 3.36 1.12
CA TYR A 56 -9.93 4.46 0.23
C TYR A 56 -8.72 5.37 0.01
N CYS A 57 -8.47 5.69 -1.25
CA CYS A 57 -7.47 6.68 -1.61
C CYS A 57 -8.05 8.10 -1.64
N THR A 58 -7.19 9.10 -1.81
CA THR A 58 -7.61 10.52 -1.94
C THR A 58 -8.57 10.80 -3.09
N ALA A 59 -8.67 9.90 -4.08
CA ALA A 59 -9.63 9.97 -5.18
C ALA A 59 -10.97 9.26 -4.87
N ASP A 60 -11.17 8.79 -3.64
CA ASP A 60 -12.37 8.08 -3.16
C ASP A 60 -12.66 6.73 -3.86
N ASN A 61 -11.67 6.16 -4.55
CA ASN A 61 -11.71 4.79 -5.03
C ASN A 61 -11.35 3.82 -3.88
N GLY A 62 -12.16 2.78 -3.69
CA GLY A 62 -11.98 1.75 -2.67
C GLY A 62 -11.28 0.50 -3.22
N TRP A 63 -10.49 -0.15 -2.37
CA TRP A 63 -9.78 -1.41 -2.66
C TRP A 63 -9.93 -2.38 -1.49
N PHE A 64 -9.99 -3.69 -1.75
CA PHE A 64 -10.06 -4.69 -0.67
C PHE A 64 -8.71 -4.96 0.01
N HIS A 65 -7.62 -4.79 -0.73
CA HIS A 65 -6.26 -5.05 -0.27
C HIS A 65 -5.35 -3.84 -0.51
N ALA A 66 -4.54 -3.50 0.49
CA ALA A 66 -3.60 -2.38 0.43
C ALA A 66 -2.33 -2.69 1.24
N VAL A 67 -1.23 -3.00 0.55
CA VAL A 67 0.06 -3.31 1.17
C VAL A 67 0.93 -2.05 1.20
N PRO A 68 1.41 -1.59 2.37
CA PRO A 68 2.15 -0.34 2.45
C PRO A 68 3.54 -0.52 1.83
N ILE A 69 3.95 0.45 1.01
CA ILE A 69 5.21 0.46 0.25
C ILE A 69 5.98 1.76 0.48
N GLU A 70 7.30 1.72 0.28
CA GLU A 70 8.12 2.92 0.20
C GLU A 70 8.20 3.41 -1.24
N VAL A 71 7.73 4.64 -1.50
CA VAL A 71 7.88 5.30 -2.80
C VAL A 71 8.97 6.36 -2.67
N ARG A 72 10.07 6.19 -3.41
CA ARG A 72 11.17 7.16 -3.46
C ARG A 72 11.78 7.26 -4.85
N ALA A 73 12.30 8.45 -5.17
CA ALA A 73 13.11 8.62 -6.37
C ALA A 73 14.42 7.84 -6.24
N LEU A 74 14.77 7.09 -7.29
CA LEU A 74 16.08 6.47 -7.40
C LEU A 74 17.12 7.50 -7.82
N THR A 75 18.32 7.36 -7.30
CA THR A 75 19.49 8.14 -7.71
C THR A 75 20.27 7.40 -8.79
N GLN A 76 21.03 8.15 -9.60
CA GLN A 76 21.94 7.56 -10.60
C GLN A 76 22.91 6.54 -9.98
N SER A 77 23.42 6.80 -8.77
CA SER A 77 24.31 5.90 -8.05
C SER A 77 23.69 4.54 -7.69
N GLU A 78 22.38 4.46 -7.51
CA GLU A 78 21.69 3.21 -7.13
C GLU A 78 21.39 2.32 -8.33
N VAL A 79 21.32 2.90 -9.53
CA VAL A 79 21.04 2.17 -10.78
C VAL A 79 22.30 1.84 -11.59
N GLY A 80 23.47 2.34 -11.16
CA GLY A 80 24.76 1.94 -11.70
C GLY A 80 25.15 2.57 -13.05
N PHE A 81 24.66 3.78 -13.35
CA PHE A 81 25.05 4.56 -14.54
C PHE A 81 25.99 5.72 -14.20
#